data_AF-A0A3C0G1S6-F1
#
_entry.id   AF-A0A3C0G1S6-F1
#
_cell.length_a   1.000
_cell.length_b   1.000
_cell.length_c   1.000
_cell.angle_alpha   90.00
_cell.angle_beta   90.00
_cell.angle_gamma   90.00
#
_symmetry.space_group_name_H-M   'P 1'
#
loop_
_entity.id
_entity.type
_entity.pdbx_description
1 polymer ?
#
loop_
_entity_poly.entity_id
_entity_poly.type
_entity_poly.pdbx_seq_one_letter_code
_entity_poly.pdbx_strand_id
1 'polypeptide(L)'
;MMLVRAMVLGLNIHFLPPSSYPLEGVTDSFDFGAMVPLQVGNSLSKLHQVHKLIIGGAPISNSIREELKGVDNCAYETYGMTETITHIAIKPLNHKEVKDAPFTV
;
A
#
# COMPACT_ATOMS: atom_id res chain seq x y z
N MET A 1 -2.30 -13.79 2.91
CA MET A 1 -2.81 -14.43 1.67
C MET A 1 -2.29 -13.82 0.34
N MET A 2 -1.38 -12.84 0.33
CA MET A 2 -0.97 -12.17 -0.93
C MET A 2 -0.20 -13.07 -1.90
N LEU A 3 0.71 -13.92 -1.40
CA LEU A 3 1.47 -14.85 -2.23
C LEU A 3 0.56 -15.83 -3.00
N VAL A 4 -0.34 -16.50 -2.28
CA VAL A 4 -1.29 -17.46 -2.87
C VAL A 4 -2.18 -16.79 -3.91
N ARG A 5 -2.67 -15.57 -3.63
CA ARG A 5 -3.48 -14.81 -4.59
C ARG A 5 -2.71 -14.49 -5.87
N ALA A 6 -1.44 -14.08 -5.75
CA ALA A 6 -0.60 -13.81 -6.92
C ALA A 6 -0.40 -15.07 -7.77
N MET A 7 -0.16 -16.23 -7.15
CA MET A 7 -0.03 -17.51 -7.87
C MET A 7 -1.32 -17.92 -8.58
N VAL A 8 -2.47 -17.81 -7.91
CA VAL A 8 -3.79 -18.17 -8.48
C VAL A 8 -4.17 -17.25 -9.64
N LEU A 9 -3.84 -15.96 -9.54
CA LEU A 9 -4.13 -14.97 -10.57
C LEU A 9 -3.09 -14.92 -11.71
N GLY A 10 -2.00 -15.70 -11.60
CA GLY A 10 -0.91 -15.69 -12.59
C GLY A 10 -0.13 -14.37 -12.61
N LEU A 11 -0.04 -13.66 -11.49
CA LEU A 11 0.74 -12.42 -11.38
C LEU A 11 2.24 -12.71 -11.35
N ASN A 12 3.03 -11.76 -11.85
CA ASN A 12 4.47 -11.77 -11.65
C ASN A 12 4.80 -11.46 -10.17
N ILE A 13 5.63 -12.28 -9.55
CA ILE A 13 6.00 -12.18 -8.14
C ILE A 13 7.48 -11.85 -8.05
N HIS A 14 7.79 -10.74 -7.39
CA HIS A 14 9.16 -10.34 -7.08
C HIS A 14 9.45 -10.59 -5.59
N PHE A 15 10.55 -11.28 -5.29
CA PHE A 15 10.94 -11.62 -3.91
C PHE A 15 12.06 -10.70 -3.44
N LEU A 16 11.88 -10.14 -2.24
CA LEU A 16 12.86 -9.30 -1.57
C LEU A 16 13.04 -9.78 -0.14
N PRO A 17 14.25 -9.63 0.45
CA PRO A 17 14.44 -9.86 1.88
C PRO A 17 13.53 -8.95 2.72
N PRO A 18 13.03 -9.41 3.88
CA PRO A 18 12.29 -8.55 4.81
C PRO A 18 13.15 -7.35 5.24
N SER A 19 12.63 -6.15 5.04
CA SER A 19 13.36 -4.90 5.34
C SER A 19 12.40 -3.76 5.67
N SER A 20 12.89 -2.80 6.44
CA SER A 20 12.22 -1.49 6.64
C SER A 20 12.34 -0.59 5.41
N TYR A 21 13.17 -0.93 4.43
CA TYR A 21 13.44 -0.19 3.19
C TYR A 21 13.16 -1.07 1.96
N PRO A 22 11.89 -1.45 1.70
CA PRO A 22 11.57 -2.44 0.67
C PRO A 22 11.85 -1.97 -0.77
N LEU A 23 11.94 -0.66 -1.00
CA LEU A 23 12.27 -0.09 -2.33
C LEU A 23 13.74 0.34 -2.44
N GLU A 24 14.58 0.07 -1.44
CA GLU A 24 16.01 0.33 -1.54
C GLU A 24 16.65 -0.61 -2.57
N GLY A 25 17.46 -0.05 -3.47
CA GLY A 25 18.05 -0.80 -4.59
C GLY A 25 17.08 -1.28 -5.68
N VAL A 26 15.76 -1.12 -5.50
CA VAL A 26 14.77 -1.54 -6.49
C VAL A 26 14.64 -0.50 -7.60
N THR A 27 14.80 -0.96 -8.85
CA THR A 27 14.67 -0.13 -10.07
C THR A 27 13.39 -0.40 -10.84
N ASP A 28 12.74 -1.53 -10.60
CA ASP A 28 11.52 -1.94 -11.28
C ASP A 28 10.29 -1.18 -10.76
N SER A 29 9.24 -1.15 -11.60
CA SER A 29 7.91 -0.69 -11.24
C SER A 29 6.95 -1.87 -11.02
N PHE A 30 6.00 -1.73 -10.10
CA PHE A 30 5.05 -2.75 -9.71
C PHE A 30 3.62 -2.23 -9.82
N ASP A 31 2.71 -3.08 -10.33
CA ASP A 31 1.28 -2.76 -10.37
C ASP A 31 0.65 -2.75 -8.98
N PHE A 32 1.18 -3.54 -8.04
CA PHE A 32 0.61 -3.73 -6.72
C PHE A 32 1.67 -3.99 -5.65
N GLY A 33 1.50 -3.38 -4.48
CA GLY A 33 2.34 -3.61 -3.31
C GLY A 33 1.56 -3.47 -2.00
N ALA A 34 2.08 -4.08 -0.94
CA ALA A 34 1.56 -3.98 0.41
C ALA A 34 2.70 -3.63 1.38
N MET A 35 2.50 -2.62 2.21
CA MET A 35 3.52 -2.12 3.14
C MET A 35 2.92 -1.75 4.49
N VAL A 36 3.76 -1.69 5.53
CA VAL A 36 3.40 -1.08 6.82
C VAL A 36 3.79 0.41 6.85
N PRO A 37 3.20 1.26 7.73
CA PRO A 37 3.51 2.69 7.77
C PRO A 37 5.01 3.02 7.86
N LEU A 38 5.78 2.24 8.62
CA LEU A 38 7.24 2.38 8.71
C LEU A 38 7.92 2.28 7.33
N GLN A 39 7.55 1.28 6.54
CA GLN A 39 8.13 1.05 5.21
C GLN A 39 7.72 2.15 4.23
N VAL A 40 6.50 2.65 4.34
CA VAL A 40 5.99 3.77 3.54
C VAL A 40 6.79 5.03 3.81
N GLY A 41 6.99 5.39 5.09
CA GLY A 41 7.80 6.54 5.49
C GLY A 41 9.24 6.45 4.95
N ASN A 42 9.85 5.27 5.02
CA ASN A 42 11.19 5.03 4.49
C ASN A 42 11.29 4.97 2.95
N SER A 43 10.16 4.91 2.25
CA SER A 43 10.12 4.70 0.80
C SER A 43 9.48 5.86 0.03
N LEU A 44 9.12 6.97 0.68
CA LEU A 44 8.34 8.08 0.11
C LEU A 44 8.81 8.53 -1.28
N SER A 45 10.13 8.74 -1.46
CA SER A 45 10.72 9.18 -2.72
C SER A 45 10.58 8.18 -3.87
N LYS A 46 10.30 6.92 -3.57
CA LYS A 46 10.20 5.81 -4.52
C LYS A 46 8.79 5.22 -4.62
N LEU A 47 7.83 5.70 -3.85
CA LEU A 47 6.47 5.12 -3.84
C LEU A 47 5.75 5.21 -5.20
N HIS A 48 6.16 6.12 -6.09
CA HIS A 48 5.71 6.19 -7.48
C HIS A 48 6.02 4.92 -8.29
N GLN A 49 6.99 4.11 -7.86
CA GLN A 49 7.28 2.80 -8.47
C GLN A 49 6.18 1.78 -8.21
N VAL A 50 5.28 2.00 -7.24
CA VAL A 50 4.19 1.08 -6.89
C VAL A 50 2.86 1.73 -7.22
N HIS A 51 2.21 1.28 -8.29
CA HIS A 51 0.99 1.91 -8.80
C HIS A 51 -0.19 1.82 -7.82
N LYS A 52 -0.50 0.62 -7.29
CA LYS A 52 -1.51 0.42 -6.24
C LYS A 52 -0.85 -0.04 -4.95
N LEU A 53 -0.96 0.75 -3.90
CA LEU A 53 -0.36 0.48 -2.61
C LEU A 53 -1.44 0.32 -1.54
N ILE A 54 -1.45 -0.81 -0.85
CA ILE A 54 -2.22 -0.96 0.39
C ILE A 54 -1.29 -0.84 1.60
N ILE A 55 -1.73 -0.07 2.59
CA ILE A 55 -0.99 0.23 3.80
C ILE A 55 -1.80 -0.32 4.98
N GLY A 56 -1.19 -1.17 5.79
CA GLY A 56 -1.86 -1.84 6.90
C GLY A 56 -0.92 -2.17 8.05
N GLY A 57 -1.41 -2.95 9.02
CA GLY A 57 -0.62 -3.45 10.16
C GLY A 57 -0.42 -2.46 11.31
N ALA A 58 -0.51 -1.16 11.06
CA ALA A 58 -0.53 -0.12 12.10
C ALA A 58 -1.25 1.15 11.61
N PRO A 59 -1.77 2.01 12.52
CA PRO A 59 -2.32 3.30 12.15
C PRO A 59 -1.30 4.19 11.44
N ILE A 60 -1.75 4.93 10.42
CA ILE A 60 -0.89 5.88 9.69
C ILE A 60 -0.89 7.23 10.42
N SER A 61 0.32 7.77 10.68
CA SER A 61 0.49 9.11 11.26
C SER A 61 0.01 10.21 10.33
N ASN A 62 -0.38 11.36 10.89
CA ASN A 62 -0.79 12.52 10.09
C ASN A 62 0.34 13.03 9.17
N SER A 63 1.61 12.92 9.60
CA SER A 63 2.75 13.32 8.77
C SER A 63 2.81 12.51 7.46
N ILE A 64 2.76 11.18 7.56
CA ILE A 64 2.80 10.28 6.39
C ILE A 64 1.58 10.51 5.49
N ARG A 65 0.39 10.78 6.07
CA ARG A 65 -0.80 11.10 5.27
C ARG A 65 -0.61 12.34 4.41
N GLU A 66 -0.02 13.40 4.97
CA GLU A 66 0.24 14.62 4.22
C GLU A 66 1.30 14.40 3.13
N GLU A 67 2.38 13.68 3.44
CA GLU A 67 3.43 13.35 2.47
C GLU A 67 2.91 12.51 1.30
N LEU A 68 2.00 11.56 1.56
CA LEU A 68 1.40 10.71 0.54
C LEU A 68 0.55 11.48 -0.48
N LYS A 69 0.00 12.65 -0.15
CA LYS A 69 -0.79 13.46 -1.09
C LYS A 69 0.02 13.88 -2.32
N GLY A 70 1.32 14.07 -2.15
CA GLY A 70 2.25 14.45 -3.24
C GLY A 70 2.78 13.28 -4.05
N VAL A 71 2.47 12.04 -3.68
CA VAL A 71 2.94 10.84 -4.38
C VAL A 71 1.98 10.50 -5.52
N ASP A 72 2.54 10.27 -6.71
CA ASP A 72 1.81 9.80 -7.88
C ASP A 72 1.61 8.27 -7.83
N ASN A 73 0.69 7.83 -6.98
CA ASN A 73 0.17 6.47 -6.95
C ASN A 73 -1.25 6.41 -6.36
N CYS A 74 -1.82 5.22 -6.31
CA CYS A 74 -3.08 4.95 -5.62
C CYS A 74 -2.80 4.25 -4.28
N ALA A 75 -2.68 5.01 -3.21
CA ALA A 75 -2.45 4.52 -1.86
C ALA A 75 -3.74 4.42 -1.06
N TYR A 76 -3.87 3.33 -0.32
CA TYR A 76 -5.04 3.05 0.50
C TYR A 76 -4.62 2.55 1.88
N GLU A 77 -5.27 3.06 2.91
CA GLU A 77 -5.22 2.48 4.26
C GLU A 77 -6.21 1.33 4.34
N THR A 78 -5.80 0.25 4.98
CA THR A 78 -6.62 -0.96 5.09
C THR A 78 -6.78 -1.36 6.54
N TYR A 79 -7.95 -1.91 6.86
CA TYR A 79 -8.23 -2.49 8.17
C TYR A 79 -8.60 -3.97 8.01
N GLY A 80 -7.99 -4.81 8.83
CA GLY A 80 -8.23 -6.25 8.88
C GLY A 80 -7.58 -6.85 10.11
N MET A 81 -8.00 -8.06 10.45
CA MET A 81 -7.51 -8.84 11.59
C MET A 81 -7.20 -10.27 11.14
N THR A 82 -6.56 -11.05 12.00
CA THR A 82 -6.30 -12.47 11.74
C THR A 82 -7.59 -13.26 11.53
N GLU A 83 -8.63 -12.93 12.30
CA GLU A 83 -9.96 -13.53 12.30
C GLU A 83 -10.71 -13.27 11.00
N THR A 84 -10.40 -12.16 10.33
CA THR A 84 -11.00 -11.80 9.06
C THR A 84 -10.16 -12.25 7.86
N ILE A 85 -9.09 -13.01 8.11
CA ILE A 85 -8.10 -13.55 7.14
C ILE A 85 -7.29 -12.45 6.43
N THR A 86 -7.90 -11.32 6.10
CA THR A 86 -7.33 -10.18 5.40
C THR A 86 -8.17 -8.91 5.65
N HIS A 87 -7.99 -7.90 4.81
CA HIS A 87 -8.63 -6.59 4.92
C HIS A 87 -10.15 -6.67 4.66
N ILE A 88 -10.93 -6.04 5.53
CA ILE A 88 -12.40 -5.91 5.46
C ILE A 88 -12.87 -4.48 5.23
N ALA A 89 -11.98 -3.48 5.36
CA ALA A 89 -12.25 -2.09 5.02
C ALA A 89 -11.02 -1.43 4.39
N ILE A 90 -11.28 -0.43 3.55
CA ILE A 90 -10.26 0.33 2.82
C ILE A 90 -10.64 1.80 2.78
N LYS A 91 -9.65 2.69 2.94
CA LYS A 91 -9.80 4.14 2.88
C LYS A 91 -8.74 4.73 1.94
N PRO A 92 -9.11 5.48 0.89
CA PRO A 92 -8.15 6.17 0.04
C PRO A 92 -7.29 7.18 0.83
N LEU A 93 -6.01 7.29 0.51
CA LEU A 93 -5.06 8.21 1.17
C LEU A 93 -4.55 9.33 0.27
N ASN A 94 -4.41 9.07 -1.03
CA ASN A 94 -4.05 10.04 -2.03
C ASN A 94 -4.85 9.80 -3.33
N HIS A 95 -4.99 10.86 -4.12
CA HIS A 95 -5.62 10.97 -5.43
C HIS A 95 -6.93 10.16 -5.73
N LYS A 96 -7.90 10.95 -6.21
CA LYS A 96 -9.29 10.66 -6.60
C LYS A 96 -10.23 10.40 -5.41
N GLU A 97 -10.91 11.48 -5.03
CA GLU A 97 -12.25 11.40 -4.46
C GLU A 97 -13.03 10.29 -5.18
N VAL A 98 -13.41 9.27 -4.43
CA VAL A 98 -14.52 8.43 -4.85
C VAL A 98 -15.73 9.34 -4.71
N LYS A 99 -16.15 9.98 -5.80
CA LYS A 99 -17.30 10.91 -5.85
C LYS A 99 -18.61 10.28 -5.33
N ASP A 100 -18.64 8.96 -5.14
CA ASP A 100 -19.77 8.18 -4.64
C ASP A 100 -19.39 7.26 -3.46
N ALA A 101 -18.47 7.69 -2.58
CA ALA A 101 -18.23 6.93 -1.35
C ALA A 101 -19.44 7.10 -0.41
N PRO A 102 -20.11 6.02 0.04
CA PRO A 102 -21.26 6.12 0.94
C PRO A 102 -20.91 6.71 2.31
N PHE A 103 -19.62 6.88 2.61
CA PHE A 103 -19.11 7.45 3.85
C PHE A 103 -17.94 8.40 3.55
N THR A 104 -18.25 9.69 3.38
CA THR A 104 -17.26 10.78 3.43
C THR A 104 -17.36 11.47 4.80
N VAL A 105 -16.21 11.69 5.45
CA VAL A 105 -16.11 12.46 6.71
C VAL A 105 -15.75 13.90 6.37
#